data_AF-A0A4Y8VL15-F1
#
_entry.id   AF-A0A4Y8VL15-F1
#
_cell.length_a   1.000
_cell.length_b   1.000
_cell.length_c   1.000
_cell.angle_alpha   90.00
_cell.angle_beta   90.00
_cell.angle_gamma   90.00
#
_symmetry.space_group_name_H-M   'P 1'
#
loop_
_entity.id
_entity.type
_entity.pdbx_description
1 polymer ?
#
loop_
_entity_poly.entity_id
_entity_poly.type
_entity_poly.pdbx_seq_one_letter_code
_entity_poly.pdbx_strand_id
1 'polypeptide(L)'
;MKKIYDLAIKLNTNPTYMEKVQALTLNSSKPLLGIKGTYGLFGSKEWWNNIENNVIPQTEIEGTIVKVYRTGQDNIEKQNTIDIMTTEQKIHTEGMYANNEDDKTLYKEGAKVKIKYAYEPLKDQPAADGSQNNANTILEVSISI
;
A
#
# COMPACT_ATOMS: atom_id res chain seq x y z
N MET A 1 3.99 19.38 -2.24
CA MET A 1 3.04 18.31 -1.84
C MET A 1 3.33 17.96 -0.39
N LYS A 2 2.30 17.59 0.38
CA LYS A 2 2.41 17.13 1.77
C LYS A 2 2.39 15.61 1.80
N LYS A 3 3.37 14.98 2.46
CA LYS A 3 3.32 13.54 2.78
C LYS A 3 2.32 13.34 3.91
N ILE A 4 1.22 12.66 3.63
CA ILE A 4 0.10 12.43 4.57
C ILE A 4 0.08 11.01 5.11
N TYR A 5 0.77 10.09 4.44
CA TYR A 5 0.94 8.71 4.85
C TYR A 5 2.39 8.27 4.67
N ASP A 6 2.89 7.57 5.68
CA ASP A 6 4.17 6.90 5.76
C ASP A 6 3.96 5.58 6.52
N LEU A 7 4.33 4.47 5.88
CA LEU A 7 4.21 3.14 6.46
C LEU A 7 5.07 2.99 7.73
N ALA A 8 6.26 3.59 7.79
CA ALA A 8 7.12 3.50 8.98
C ALA A 8 6.42 4.12 10.20
N ILE A 9 5.75 5.27 10.02
CA ILE A 9 4.93 5.89 11.07
C ILE A 9 3.77 4.95 11.46
N LYS A 10 3.11 4.32 10.48
CA LYS A 10 2.00 3.40 10.73
C LYS A 10 2.42 2.18 11.55
N LEU A 11 3.56 1.57 11.22
CA LEU A 11 4.06 0.38 11.93
C LEU A 11 4.56 0.73 13.34
N ASN A 12 5.19 1.89 13.52
CA ASN A 12 5.61 2.36 14.84
C ASN A 12 4.42 2.68 15.76
N THR A 13 3.33 3.24 15.22
CA THR A 13 2.13 3.60 16.00
C THR A 13 1.19 2.43 16.25
N ASN A 14 1.18 1.42 15.38
CA ASN A 14 0.37 0.22 15.56
C ASN A 14 1.14 -1.04 15.11
N PRO A 15 2.00 -1.59 15.98
CA PRO A 15 2.82 -2.76 15.65
C PRO A 15 2.00 -4.04 15.46
N THR A 16 0.77 -4.10 16.00
CA THR A 16 -0.10 -5.29 15.89
C THR A 16 -0.33 -5.71 14.44
N TYR A 17 -0.42 -4.74 13.52
CA TYR A 17 -0.55 -5.04 12.09
C TYR A 17 0.70 -5.75 11.55
N MET A 18 1.88 -5.22 11.86
CA MET A 18 3.18 -5.81 11.51
C MET A 18 3.28 -7.25 12.04
N GLU A 19 3.01 -7.44 13.33
CA GLU A 19 3.06 -8.75 14.00
C GLU A 19 2.14 -9.77 13.34
N LYS A 20 0.90 -9.37 12.98
CA LYS A 20 -0.05 -10.24 12.27
C LYS A 20 0.45 -10.65 10.89
N VAL A 21 1.02 -9.72 10.13
CA VAL A 21 1.60 -10.03 8.81
C VAL A 21 2.78 -10.99 8.98
N GLN A 22 3.70 -10.72 9.90
CA GLN A 22 4.85 -11.59 10.19
C GLN A 22 4.43 -13.00 10.65
N ALA A 23 3.45 -13.09 11.56
CA ALA A 23 2.92 -14.37 12.03
C ALA A 23 2.30 -15.18 10.88
N LEU A 24 1.57 -14.52 9.97
CA LEU A 24 1.03 -15.18 8.80
C LEU A 24 2.13 -15.63 7.84
N THR A 25 3.14 -14.80 7.58
CA THR A 25 4.33 -15.13 6.77
C THR A 25 5.00 -16.41 7.28
N LEU A 26 5.23 -16.52 8.59
CA LEU A 26 5.89 -17.67 9.20
C LEU A 26 5.00 -18.92 9.34
N ASN A 27 3.69 -18.79 9.14
CA ASN A 27 2.76 -19.90 9.32
C ASN A 27 2.82 -20.89 8.14
N SER A 28 3.49 -22.02 8.33
CA SER A 28 3.61 -23.10 7.35
C SER A 28 2.32 -23.89 7.13
N SER A 29 1.40 -23.91 8.10
CA SER A 29 0.06 -24.51 7.94
C SER A 29 -0.86 -23.67 7.06
N LYS A 30 -0.44 -22.47 6.66
CA LYS A 30 -1.14 -21.58 5.72
C LYS A 30 -0.22 -21.23 4.53
N PRO A 31 0.12 -22.22 3.69
CA PRO A 31 1.07 -22.02 2.59
C PRO A 31 0.52 -21.15 1.46
N LEU A 32 -0.81 -21.00 1.39
CA LEU A 32 -1.47 -20.21 0.36
C LEU A 32 -1.89 -18.82 0.86
N LEU A 33 -1.43 -18.35 2.03
CA LEU A 33 -1.90 -17.08 2.61
C LEU A 33 -0.74 -16.22 3.12
N GLY A 34 -0.80 -14.94 2.77
CA GLY A 34 0.18 -13.92 3.17
C GLY A 34 1.33 -13.78 2.16
N ILE A 35 2.32 -12.98 2.55
CA ILE A 35 3.56 -12.79 1.80
C ILE A 35 4.55 -13.92 2.10
N LYS A 36 5.50 -14.13 1.19
CA LYS A 36 6.55 -15.16 1.29
C LYS A 36 7.68 -14.79 2.25
N GLY A 37 7.90 -13.50 2.50
CA GLY A 37 9.03 -13.02 3.28
C GLY A 37 10.37 -13.08 2.53
N THR A 38 10.34 -13.10 1.20
CA THR A 38 11.53 -13.17 0.31
C THR A 38 12.59 -12.11 0.64
N TYR A 39 12.15 -10.94 1.11
CA TYR A 39 13.00 -9.79 1.39
C TYR A 39 13.11 -9.48 2.89
N GLY A 40 12.92 -10.49 3.74
CA GLY A 40 12.84 -10.35 5.19
C GLY A 40 11.40 -10.27 5.68
N LEU A 41 11.22 -10.33 7.01
CA LEU A 41 9.91 -10.20 7.64
C LEU A 41 9.38 -8.77 7.52
N PHE A 42 8.11 -8.61 7.14
CA PHE A 42 7.47 -7.32 6.94
C PHE A 42 7.74 -6.33 8.09
N GLY A 43 8.28 -5.15 7.76
CA GLY A 43 8.60 -4.11 8.74
C GLY A 43 9.82 -4.37 9.63
N SER A 44 10.52 -5.49 9.46
CA SER A 44 11.79 -5.76 10.16
C SER A 44 12.93 -4.87 9.62
N LYS A 45 14.05 -4.80 10.36
CA LYS A 45 15.24 -4.08 9.93
C LYS A 45 15.77 -4.58 8.58
N GLU A 46 15.79 -5.89 8.37
CA GLU A 46 16.21 -6.48 7.09
C GLU A 46 15.30 -6.03 5.95
N TRP A 47 13.99 -6.04 6.19
CA TRP A 47 13.00 -5.61 5.21
C TRP A 47 13.16 -4.13 4.84
N TRP A 48 13.31 -3.25 5.83
CA TRP A 48 13.57 -1.83 5.58
C TRP A 48 14.90 -1.59 4.86
N ASN A 49 15.97 -2.31 5.23
CA ASN A 49 17.23 -2.24 4.51
C ASN A 49 17.04 -2.63 3.02
N ASN A 50 16.24 -3.66 2.73
CA ASN A 50 15.97 -4.08 1.36
C ASN A 50 15.11 -3.06 0.58
N ILE A 51 14.21 -2.31 1.24
CA ILE A 51 13.52 -1.16 0.65
C ILE A 51 14.53 -0.06 0.29
N GLU A 52 15.38 0.33 1.24
CA GLU A 52 16.34 1.43 1.09
C GLU A 52 17.39 1.15 0.00
N ASN A 53 17.81 -0.10 -0.13
CA ASN A 53 18.77 -0.54 -1.14
C ASN A 53 18.13 -0.92 -2.49
N ASN A 54 16.83 -0.67 -2.69
CA ASN A 54 16.06 -1.02 -3.90
C ASN A 54 16.12 -2.52 -4.26
N VAL A 55 16.29 -3.39 -3.26
CA VAL A 55 16.23 -4.85 -3.43
C VAL A 55 14.78 -5.30 -3.58
N ILE A 56 13.87 -4.72 -2.78
CA ILE A 56 12.43 -4.89 -2.99
C ILE A 56 12.01 -4.03 -4.19
N PRO A 57 11.36 -4.60 -5.22
CA PRO A 57 10.84 -3.84 -6.34
C PRO A 57 9.88 -2.75 -5.85
N GLN A 58 10.05 -1.54 -6.37
CA GLN A 58 9.26 -0.38 -6.00
C GLN A 58 8.81 0.37 -7.25
N THR A 59 7.66 1.00 -7.17
CA THR A 59 7.19 1.95 -8.18
C THR A 59 6.65 3.19 -7.50
N GLU A 60 6.59 4.27 -8.26
CA GLU A 60 5.88 5.47 -7.88
C GLU A 60 4.87 5.79 -8.98
N ILE A 61 3.64 6.08 -8.59
CA ILE A 61 2.65 6.67 -9.49
C ILE A 61 2.43 8.12 -9.11
N GLU A 62 2.22 8.95 -10.11
CA GLU A 62 1.79 10.33 -9.96
C GLU A 62 0.59 10.57 -10.87
N GLY A 63 -0.37 11.36 -10.38
CA GLY A 63 -1.56 11.67 -11.14
C GLY A 63 -2.46 12.69 -10.46
N THR A 64 -3.63 12.88 -11.06
CA THR A 64 -4.68 13.76 -10.53
C THR A 64 -5.86 12.92 -10.09
N ILE A 65 -6.38 13.19 -8.89
CA ILE A 65 -7.61 12.56 -8.41
C ILE A 65 -8.76 13.05 -9.29
N VAL A 66 -9.43 12.12 -9.97
CA VAL A 66 -10.58 12.42 -10.84
C VAL A 66 -11.91 12.01 -10.21
N LYS A 67 -11.87 11.20 -9.15
CA LYS A 67 -13.06 10.80 -8.40
C LYS A 67 -12.70 10.47 -6.96
N VAL A 68 -13.58 10.83 -6.03
CA VAL A 68 -13.53 10.39 -4.62
C VAL A 68 -14.87 9.77 -4.26
N TYR A 69 -14.86 8.53 -3.78
CA TYR A 69 -16.08 7.78 -3.54
C TYR A 69 -15.91 6.73 -2.44
N ARG A 70 -17.01 6.04 -2.15
CA ARG A 70 -17.10 5.00 -1.13
C ARG A 70 -17.21 3.64 -1.78
N THR A 71 -16.42 2.68 -1.31
CA THR A 71 -16.51 1.25 -1.66
C THR A 71 -16.38 0.37 -0.41
N GLY A 72 -16.71 -0.92 -0.52
CA GLY A 72 -16.66 -1.88 0.59
C GLY A 72 -17.97 -2.05 1.34
N GLN A 73 -18.11 -3.17 2.04
CA GLN A 73 -19.33 -3.56 2.77
C GLN A 73 -19.29 -3.16 4.26
N ASP A 74 -18.10 -2.90 4.81
CA ASP A 74 -17.87 -2.82 6.25
C ASP A 74 -17.85 -1.38 6.81
N ASN A 75 -17.68 -0.36 5.97
CA ASN A 75 -17.61 1.04 6.41
C ASN A 75 -18.54 1.93 5.58
N ILE A 76 -19.75 2.14 6.11
CA ILE A 76 -20.84 2.81 5.39
C ILE A 76 -20.79 4.34 5.50
N GLU A 77 -19.98 4.94 6.37
CA GLU A 77 -20.15 6.36 6.71
C GLU A 77 -19.22 7.32 5.96
N LYS A 78 -18.06 6.88 5.46
CA LYS A 78 -17.03 7.78 4.91
C LYS A 78 -16.53 7.34 3.53
N GLN A 79 -16.18 8.31 2.69
CA GLN A 79 -15.41 8.05 1.47
C GLN A 79 -14.06 7.43 1.82
N ASN A 80 -13.62 6.48 1.01
CA ASN A 80 -12.43 5.67 1.28
C ASN A 80 -11.67 5.25 0.02
N THR A 81 -12.12 5.67 -1.17
CA THR A 81 -11.56 5.25 -2.45
C THR A 81 -11.41 6.45 -3.37
N ILE A 82 -10.34 6.45 -4.14
CA ILE A 82 -10.07 7.43 -5.18
C ILE A 82 -9.77 6.76 -6.51
N ASP A 83 -10.19 7.41 -7.61
CA ASP A 83 -9.67 7.13 -8.94
C ASP A 83 -8.67 8.22 -9.32
N ILE A 84 -7.51 7.81 -9.81
CA ILE A 84 -6.39 8.67 -10.18
C ILE A 84 -6.19 8.55 -11.68
N MET A 85 -6.24 9.67 -12.40
CA MET A 85 -5.72 9.75 -13.76
C MET A 85 -4.19 9.88 -13.70
N THR A 86 -3.49 8.82 -14.09
CA THR A 86 -2.02 8.80 -14.11
C THR A 86 -1.46 9.63 -15.27
N THR A 87 -0.17 9.93 -15.23
CA THR A 87 0.55 10.59 -16.34
C THR A 87 0.49 9.81 -17.65
N GLU A 88 0.29 8.49 -17.59
CA GLU A 88 0.08 7.62 -18.75
C GLU A 88 -1.38 7.62 -19.27
N GLN A 89 -2.24 8.51 -18.75
CA GLN A 89 -3.67 8.60 -19.08
C GLN A 89 -4.44 7.30 -18.79
N LYS A 90 -4.05 6.58 -17.74
CA LYS A 90 -4.77 5.40 -17.24
C LYS A 90 -5.43 5.73 -15.91
N ILE A 91 -6.55 5.08 -15.64
CA ILE A 91 -7.19 5.14 -14.33
C ILE A 91 -6.51 4.13 -13.40
N HIS A 92 -6.03 4.62 -12.25
CA HIS A 92 -5.57 3.81 -11.12
C HIS A 92 -6.50 4.04 -9.93
N THR A 93 -7.12 2.97 -9.41
CA THR A 93 -8.00 3.04 -8.24
C THR A 93 -7.21 2.66 -6.99
N GLU A 94 -7.37 3.43 -5.91
CA GLU A 94 -6.66 3.17 -4.66
C GLU A 94 -7.50 3.58 -3.43
N GLY A 95 -7.18 2.99 -2.27
CA GLY A 95 -7.73 3.42 -0.99
C GLY A 95 -7.20 4.78 -0.53
N MET A 96 -7.90 5.38 0.43
CA MET A 96 -7.44 6.61 1.12
C MET A 96 -6.63 6.26 2.37
N TYR A 97 -5.37 6.65 2.40
CA TYR A 97 -4.43 6.37 3.49
C TYR A 97 -3.90 7.68 4.09
N ALA A 98 -3.87 7.76 5.42
CA ALA A 98 -3.26 8.86 6.13
C ALA A 98 -2.76 8.38 7.50
N ASN A 99 -1.66 8.96 8.01
CA ASN A 99 -1.27 8.77 9.41
C ASN A 99 -2.12 9.65 10.35
N ASN A 100 -2.58 10.81 9.88
CA ASN A 100 -3.56 11.65 10.56
C ASN A 100 -4.90 11.62 9.79
N GLU A 101 -5.99 11.23 10.45
CA GLU A 101 -7.30 11.12 9.81
C GLU A 101 -7.81 12.46 9.24
N ASP A 102 -7.44 13.61 9.84
CA ASP A 102 -7.83 14.93 9.33
C ASP A 102 -7.24 15.21 7.94
N ASP A 103 -6.08 14.61 7.63
CA ASP A 103 -5.44 14.75 6.31
C ASP A 103 -6.21 14.02 5.21
N LYS A 104 -7.18 13.15 5.55
CA LYS A 104 -8.04 12.56 4.53
C LYS A 104 -8.90 13.59 3.81
N THR A 105 -9.13 14.76 4.40
CA THR A 105 -9.82 15.88 3.74
C THR A 105 -9.07 16.45 2.53
N LEU A 106 -7.77 16.13 2.38
CA LEU A 106 -6.96 16.54 1.24
C LEU A 106 -7.24 15.70 -0.02
N TYR A 107 -7.85 14.52 0.11
CA TYR A 107 -8.32 13.74 -1.03
C TYR A 107 -9.58 14.41 -1.61
N LYS A 108 -9.38 15.20 -2.66
CA LYS A 108 -10.44 15.87 -3.42
C LYS A 108 -10.15 15.81 -4.90
N GLU A 109 -11.20 15.83 -5.72
CA GLU A 109 -11.06 15.90 -7.17
C GLU A 109 -10.23 17.12 -7.58
N GLY A 110 -9.34 16.93 -8.56
CA GLY A 110 -8.37 17.93 -9.02
C GLY A 110 -7.08 18.01 -8.20
N ALA A 111 -7.00 17.39 -7.02
CA ALA A 111 -5.75 17.33 -6.27
C ALA A 111 -4.75 16.39 -6.94
N LYS A 112 -3.47 16.78 -6.94
CA LYS A 112 -2.38 15.90 -7.37
C LYS A 112 -2.01 14.95 -6.25
N VAL A 113 -1.77 13.70 -6.60
CA VAL A 113 -1.36 12.64 -5.67
C VAL A 113 -0.16 11.90 -6.21
N LYS A 114 0.71 11.49 -5.28
CA LYS A 114 1.87 10.65 -5.53
C LYS A 114 1.86 9.50 -4.54
N ILE A 115 1.96 8.27 -5.03
CA ILE A 115 1.92 7.05 -4.20
C ILE A 115 3.13 6.19 -4.54
N LYS A 116 3.86 5.80 -3.49
CA LYS A 116 5.01 4.91 -3.60
C LYS A 116 4.62 3.52 -3.09
N TYR A 117 4.90 2.49 -3.89
CA TYR A 117 4.62 1.10 -3.58
C TYR A 117 5.92 0.29 -3.45
N ALA A 118 5.84 -0.77 -2.66
CA ALA A 118 6.74 -1.92 -2.69
C ALA A 118 5.96 -3.17 -3.09
N TYR A 119 6.60 -4.06 -3.86
CA TYR A 119 5.99 -5.30 -4.34
C TYR A 119 6.67 -6.51 -3.71
N GLU A 120 5.87 -7.33 -3.03
CA GLU A 120 6.37 -8.49 -2.30
C GLU A 120 5.70 -9.76 -2.80
N PRO A 121 6.45 -10.83 -3.10
CA PRO A 121 5.86 -12.09 -3.49
C PRO A 121 4.88 -12.60 -2.44
N LEU A 122 3.66 -12.90 -2.87
CA LEU A 122 2.73 -13.70 -2.08
C LEU A 122 3.33 -15.11 -1.88
N LYS A 123 2.81 -15.87 -0.92
CA LYS A 123 3.10 -17.30 -0.86
C LYS A 123 2.52 -18.02 -2.08
N ASP A 124 2.35 -19.35 -2.03
CA ASP A 124 2.08 -20.21 -3.19
C ASP A 124 0.67 -20.02 -3.81
N GLN A 125 0.37 -18.78 -4.23
CA GLN A 125 -0.81 -18.33 -4.93
C GLN A 125 -0.39 -18.03 -6.37
N PRO A 126 -0.30 -19.05 -7.25
CA PRO A 126 0.04 -18.80 -8.64
C PRO A 126 -1.04 -17.92 -9.27
N ALA A 127 -0.61 -16.96 -10.09
CA ALA A 127 -1.50 -16.20 -10.95
C ALA A 127 -2.17 -17.14 -11.97
N ALA A 128 -3.24 -16.66 -12.61
CA ALA A 128 -3.96 -17.45 -13.61
C ALA A 128 -3.08 -17.89 -14.80
N ASP A 129 -2.01 -17.15 -15.07
CA ASP A 129 -1.01 -17.42 -16.11
C ASP A 129 0.23 -18.20 -15.59
N GLY A 130 0.22 -18.61 -14.32
CA GLY A 130 1.33 -19.31 -13.66
C GLY A 130 2.44 -18.39 -13.14
N SER A 131 2.33 -17.07 -13.29
CA SER A 131 3.28 -16.12 -12.73
C SER A 131 3.10 -15.94 -11.21
N GLN A 132 4.09 -15.32 -10.57
CA GLN A 132 4.06 -15.00 -9.14
C GLN A 132 3.18 -13.78 -8.88
N ASN A 133 2.14 -13.93 -8.06
CA ASN A 133 1.39 -12.79 -7.55
C ASN A 133 2.19 -12.02 -6.49
N ASN A 134 2.03 -10.70 -6.46
CA ASN A 134 2.65 -9.83 -5.46
C ASN A 134 1.59 -9.11 -4.63
N ALA A 135 1.91 -8.90 -3.35
CA ALA A 135 1.25 -7.89 -2.54
C ALA A 135 1.78 -6.51 -2.93
N ASN A 136 0.87 -5.55 -3.04
CA ASN A 136 1.22 -4.14 -3.22
C ASN A 136 1.17 -3.47 -1.85
N THR A 137 2.35 -3.12 -1.32
CA THR A 137 2.48 -2.42 -0.04
C THR A 137 2.66 -0.93 -0.30
N ILE A 138 1.75 -0.08 0.18
CA ILE A 138 1.92 1.38 0.13
C ILE A 138 2.96 1.78 1.16
N LEU A 139 4.04 2.42 0.68
CA LEU A 139 5.09 3.00 1.51
C LEU A 139 4.73 4.43 1.91
N GLU A 140 4.32 5.24 0.94
CA GLU A 140 4.09 6.67 1.14
C GLU A 140 2.95 7.19 0.27
N VAL A 141 2.20 8.18 0.79
CA VAL A 141 1.25 8.99 0.00
C VAL A 141 1.51 10.46 0.23
N SER A 142 1.62 11.22 -0.86
CA SER A 142 1.71 12.67 -0.84
C SER A 142 0.62 13.32 -1.68
N ILE A 143 0.04 14.42 -1.20
CA ILE A 143 -1.04 15.16 -1.88
C ILE A 143 -0.69 16.66 -2.01
N SER A 144 -1.13 17.32 -3.08
CA SER A 144 -1.04 18.78 -3.23
C SER A 144 -1.95 19.53 -2.23
N ILE A 145 -1.46 20.63 -1.66
CA ILE A 145 -2.25 21.55 -0.83
C ILE A 145 -2.88 22.63 -1.71
#